data_AF-A0A7K1SVX0-F1
#
_entry.id   AF-A0A7K1SVX0-F1
#
_cell.length_a   1.000
_cell.length_b   1.000
_cell.length_c   1.000
_cell.angle_alpha   90.00
_cell.angle_beta   90.00
_cell.angle_gamma   90.00
#
_symmetry.space_group_name_H-M   'P 1'
#
loop_
_entity.id
_entity.type
_entity.pdbx_description
1 polymer ?
#
loop_
_entity_poly.entity_id
_entity_poly.type
_entity_poly.pdbx_seq_one_letter_code
_entity_poly.pdbx_strand_id
1 'polypeptide(L)'
;MIHPKFYFLILTCICVLFNVKTYAQTDTGKIKTQTYLQVYYSLTNTPGTLGGKSNLSIEVGKQWNVFSLGVDLGKTTLEHIKGRDTSFYFEVRPNLNIFQQGRFTNTLTVGVGYVFLAPNNFLSELTSGIEYTATDRLHLNVNFGQFYYSGRYTASSVTFFGVSASYYFLPYKNRSSIIKPK
;
A
#
# COMPACT_ATOMS: atom_id res chain seq x y z
N MET A 1 -4.30 24.15 8.97
CA MET A 1 -3.30 23.86 10.02
C MET A 1 -3.24 22.35 10.22
N ILE A 2 -2.15 21.71 9.84
CA ILE A 2 -1.93 20.26 10.07
C ILE A 2 -1.52 20.09 11.54
N HIS A 3 -2.16 19.18 12.26
CA HIS A 3 -1.97 19.02 13.71
C HIS A 3 -0.57 18.46 14.04
N PRO A 4 0.16 18.97 15.06
CA PRO A 4 1.51 18.51 15.43
C PRO A 4 1.66 17.00 15.69
N LYS A 5 0.59 16.31 16.09
CA LYS A 5 0.59 14.84 16.28
C LYS A 5 0.77 14.06 14.97
N PHE A 6 0.36 14.65 13.84
CA PHE A 6 0.49 14.02 12.53
C PHE A 6 1.95 14.03 12.01
N TYR A 7 2.69 15.11 12.32
CA TYR A 7 4.13 15.17 12.05
C TYR A 7 4.90 14.10 12.83
N PHE A 8 4.51 13.83 14.08
CA PHE A 8 5.14 12.80 14.88
C PHE A 8 4.94 11.39 14.29
N LEU A 9 3.75 11.08 13.79
CA LEU A 9 3.47 9.80 13.12
C LEU A 9 4.29 9.66 11.83
N ILE A 10 4.28 10.69 10.97
CA ILE A 10 5.06 10.70 9.72
C ILE A 10 6.55 10.55 10.02
N LEU A 11 7.08 11.34 10.98
CA LEU A 11 8.49 11.29 11.35
C LEU A 11 8.85 9.92 11.93
N THR A 12 7.97 9.31 12.74
CA THR A 12 8.18 7.96 13.26
C THR A 12 8.18 6.92 12.14
N CYS A 13 7.25 6.97 11.19
CA CYS A 13 7.23 6.06 10.03
C CYS A 13 8.46 6.24 9.12
N ILE A 14 8.89 7.49 8.89
CA ILE A 14 10.15 7.80 8.19
C ILE A 14 11.34 7.23 8.97
N CYS A 15 11.42 7.45 10.28
CA CYS A 15 12.46 6.86 11.12
C CYS A 15 12.43 5.33 11.11
N VAL A 16 11.25 4.69 11.01
CA VAL A 16 11.13 3.23 10.84
C VAL A 16 11.69 2.79 9.49
N LEU A 17 11.37 3.51 8.41
CA LEU A 17 11.88 3.22 7.07
C LEU A 17 13.40 3.41 6.94
N PHE A 18 13.98 4.35 7.69
CA PHE A 18 15.41 4.70 7.58
C PHE A 18 16.31 4.12 8.70
N ASN A 19 15.80 3.79 9.88
CA ASN A 19 16.64 3.45 11.06
C ASN A 19 16.23 2.19 11.83
N VAL A 20 15.14 1.50 11.50
CA VAL A 20 14.80 0.29 12.24
C VAL A 20 15.61 -0.90 11.70
N LYS A 21 16.61 -1.31 12.50
CA LYS A 21 17.04 -2.71 12.56
C LYS A 21 15.86 -3.51 13.09
N THR A 22 14.94 -3.89 12.21
CA THR A 22 13.78 -4.70 12.58
C THR A 22 14.32 -6.04 13.07
N TYR A 23 14.16 -6.32 14.36
CA TYR A 23 14.27 -7.68 14.91
C TYR A 23 13.03 -8.48 14.48
N ALA A 24 12.78 -8.55 13.17
CA ALA A 24 11.82 -9.48 12.62
C ALA A 24 12.55 -10.82 12.54
N GLN A 25 12.16 -11.74 13.43
CA GLN A 25 12.47 -13.16 13.44
C GLN A 25 13.92 -13.50 13.06
N THR A 26 14.74 -13.80 14.07
CA THR A 26 16.14 -14.24 13.95
C THR A 26 16.26 -15.52 13.11
N ASP A 27 16.12 -15.38 11.80
CA ASP A 27 16.62 -16.32 10.82
C ASP A 27 18.03 -15.80 10.49
N THR A 28 19.04 -16.55 10.92
CA THR A 28 20.48 -16.23 10.92
C THR A 28 21.10 -15.98 9.53
N GLY A 29 20.28 -15.77 8.49
CA GLY A 29 20.70 -15.32 7.17
C GLY A 29 20.67 -13.79 7.05
N LYS A 30 21.56 -13.22 6.23
CA LYS A 30 21.49 -11.80 5.85
C LYS A 30 20.10 -11.50 5.28
N ILE A 31 19.24 -10.80 6.04
CA ILE A 31 17.93 -10.33 5.58
C ILE A 31 18.17 -9.47 4.35
N LYS A 32 17.82 -9.99 3.16
CA LYS A 32 17.92 -9.24 1.92
C LYS A 32 16.76 -8.26 1.87
N THR A 33 17.09 -6.99 2.03
CA THR A 33 16.12 -5.91 1.89
C THR A 33 16.06 -5.46 0.44
N GLN A 34 14.86 -5.22 -0.08
CA GLN A 34 14.68 -4.75 -1.46
C GLN A 34 13.78 -3.54 -1.46
N THR A 35 14.20 -2.50 -2.17
CA THR A 35 13.38 -1.31 -2.40
C THR A 35 12.53 -1.54 -3.65
N TYR A 36 11.30 -1.07 -3.62
CA TYR A 36 10.39 -1.11 -4.76
C TYR A 36 9.71 0.24 -5.01
N LEU A 37 9.26 0.39 -6.25
CA LEU A 37 8.33 1.42 -6.70
C LEU A 37 7.09 0.72 -7.23
N GLN A 38 5.91 1.13 -6.81
CA GLN A 38 4.65 0.58 -7.24
C GLN A 38 3.75 1.68 -7.79
N VAL A 39 3.07 1.39 -8.90
CA VAL A 39 1.98 2.21 -9.42
C VAL A 39 0.69 1.44 -9.22
N TYR A 40 -0.32 2.09 -8.67
CA TYR A 40 -1.59 1.47 -8.33
C TYR A 40 -2.76 2.26 -8.91
N TYR A 41 -3.71 1.54 -9.49
CA TYR A 41 -4.95 2.07 -10.02
C TYR A 41 -6.13 1.26 -9.48
N SER A 42 -7.20 1.90 -9.04
CA SER A 42 -8.38 1.20 -8.55
C SER A 42 -9.68 1.89 -8.88
N LEU A 43 -10.76 1.12 -8.80
CA LEU A 43 -12.13 1.57 -8.96
C LEU A 43 -12.91 1.25 -7.68
N THR A 44 -13.59 2.25 -7.13
CA THR A 44 -14.47 2.08 -5.98
C THR A 44 -15.91 1.84 -6.38
N ASN A 45 -16.69 1.29 -5.47
CA ASN A 45 -18.13 1.10 -5.63
C ASN A 45 -18.97 2.37 -5.35
N THR A 46 -18.32 3.52 -5.13
CA THR A 46 -18.98 4.81 -4.88
C THR A 46 -19.94 5.19 -6.02
N PRO A 47 -21.10 5.81 -5.75
CA PRO A 47 -21.92 6.43 -6.79
C PRO A 47 -21.17 7.56 -7.50
N GLY A 48 -21.33 7.69 -8.83
CA GLY A 48 -20.69 8.76 -9.59
C GLY A 48 -20.21 8.34 -10.97
N THR A 49 -19.45 9.23 -11.61
CA THR A 49 -18.78 8.99 -12.90
C THR A 49 -17.63 8.00 -12.73
N LEU A 50 -17.11 7.44 -13.83
CA LEU A 50 -15.93 6.57 -13.76
C LEU A 50 -14.74 7.31 -13.14
N GLY A 51 -14.50 8.57 -13.52
CA GLY A 51 -13.45 9.40 -12.92
C GLY A 51 -13.64 9.60 -11.42
N GLY A 52 -14.89 9.75 -10.96
CA GLY A 52 -15.25 9.85 -9.55
C GLY A 52 -14.97 8.59 -8.75
N LYS A 53 -14.94 7.43 -9.41
CA LYS A 53 -14.69 6.12 -8.81
C LYS A 53 -13.23 5.70 -8.87
N SER A 54 -12.45 6.30 -9.79
CA SER A 54 -11.06 5.95 -10.06
C SER A 54 -10.10 6.56 -9.05
N ASN A 55 -9.19 5.75 -8.52
CA ASN A 55 -8.05 6.19 -7.72
C ASN A 55 -6.76 5.89 -8.49
N LEU A 56 -5.75 6.74 -8.29
CA LEU A 56 -4.41 6.53 -8.79
C LEU A 56 -3.40 6.89 -7.71
N SER A 57 -2.42 6.03 -7.50
CA SER A 57 -1.37 6.27 -6.53
C SER A 57 -0.03 5.70 -6.94
N ILE A 58 1.01 6.17 -6.26
CA ILE A 58 2.38 5.71 -6.38
C ILE A 58 2.87 5.42 -4.97
N GLU A 59 3.43 4.23 -4.79
CA GLU A 59 4.02 3.78 -3.54
C GLU A 59 5.52 3.55 -3.71
N VAL A 60 6.30 4.04 -2.76
CA VAL A 60 7.72 3.68 -2.62
C VAL A 60 7.89 2.98 -1.28
N GLY A 61 8.52 1.81 -1.32
CA GLY A 61 8.62 0.99 -0.13
C GLY A 61 9.84 0.10 -0.08
N LYS A 62 9.94 -0.62 1.03
CA LYS A 62 11.01 -1.58 1.28
C LYS A 62 10.41 -2.87 1.79
N GLN A 63 10.91 -3.98 1.25
CA GLN A 63 10.53 -5.33 1.64
C GLN A 63 11.67 -6.02 2.40
N TRP A 64 11.28 -6.67 3.49
CA TRP A 64 12.07 -7.55 4.34
C TRP A 64 11.39 -8.91 4.41
N ASN A 65 11.85 -9.86 3.58
CA ASN A 65 11.29 -11.21 3.52
C ASN A 65 9.77 -11.18 3.21
N VAL A 66 8.92 -11.62 4.14
CA VAL A 66 7.44 -11.65 3.99
C VAL A 66 6.77 -10.32 4.29
N PHE A 67 7.48 -9.37 4.90
CA PHE A 67 6.93 -8.09 5.32
C PHE A 67 7.45 -6.96 4.44
N SER A 68 6.60 -6.03 4.05
CA SER A 68 6.99 -4.77 3.41
C SER A 68 6.32 -3.58 4.09
N LEU A 69 6.97 -2.43 3.96
CA LEU A 69 6.43 -1.14 4.39
C LEU A 69 6.59 -0.14 3.25
N GLY A 70 5.47 0.41 2.81
CA GLY A 70 5.40 1.44 1.77
C GLY A 70 4.87 2.77 2.28
N VAL A 71 5.24 3.82 1.56
CA VAL A 71 4.60 5.12 1.62
C VAL A 71 3.92 5.35 0.28
N ASP A 72 2.60 5.49 0.33
CA ASP A 72 1.74 5.69 -0.83
C ASP A 72 1.24 7.14 -0.88
N LEU A 73 1.29 7.71 -2.08
CA LEU A 73 0.82 9.05 -2.40
C LEU A 73 -0.12 8.95 -3.59
N GLY A 74 -1.33 9.48 -3.45
CA GLY A 74 -2.33 9.32 -4.50
C GLY A 74 -3.47 10.32 -4.45
N LYS A 75 -4.45 10.07 -5.33
CA LYS A 75 -5.74 10.77 -5.34
C LYS A 75 -6.87 9.76 -5.15
N THR A 76 -7.79 10.08 -4.24
CA THR A 76 -9.01 9.30 -3.98
C THR A 76 -10.09 9.46 -5.05
N THR A 77 -9.84 10.29 -6.07
CA THR A 77 -10.67 10.46 -7.25
C THR A 77 -9.84 11.09 -8.37
N LEU A 78 -10.11 10.70 -9.61
CA LEU A 78 -9.56 11.33 -10.81
C LEU A 78 -10.53 12.34 -11.45
N GLU A 79 -11.71 12.53 -10.84
CA GLU A 79 -12.66 13.53 -11.29
C GLU A 79 -12.12 14.95 -11.06
N HIS A 80 -12.53 15.86 -11.94
CA HIS A 80 -12.20 17.27 -11.78
C HIS A 80 -12.99 17.87 -10.61
N ILE A 81 -12.29 18.14 -9.51
CA ILE A 81 -12.88 18.76 -8.32
C ILE A 81 -13.00 20.27 -8.53
N LYS A 82 -14.23 20.77 -8.49
CA LYS A 82 -14.49 22.22 -8.48
C LYS A 82 -14.15 22.79 -7.11
N GLY A 83 -13.20 23.72 -7.06
CA GLY A 83 -12.79 24.40 -5.83
C GLY A 83 -11.52 23.80 -5.22
N ARG A 84 -11.51 23.62 -3.89
CA ARG A 84 -10.33 23.12 -3.16
C ARG A 84 -10.18 21.62 -3.37
N ASP A 85 -8.99 21.18 -3.79
CA ASP A 85 -8.70 19.75 -3.93
C ASP A 85 -8.69 19.06 -2.55
N THR A 86 -9.62 18.11 -2.38
CA THR A 86 -9.77 17.27 -1.18
C THR A 86 -9.56 15.79 -1.48
N SER A 87 -8.87 15.47 -2.58
CA SER A 87 -8.64 14.09 -3.02
C SER A 87 -7.23 13.59 -2.79
N PHE A 88 -6.27 14.50 -2.69
CA PHE A 88 -4.88 14.12 -2.45
C PHE A 88 -4.74 13.48 -1.07
N TYR A 89 -4.02 12.36 -1.00
CA TYR A 89 -3.78 11.66 0.25
C TYR A 89 -2.34 11.15 0.36
N PHE A 90 -1.98 10.84 1.60
CA PHE A 90 -0.75 10.16 1.97
C PHE A 90 -1.12 8.96 2.85
N GLU A 91 -0.49 7.82 2.65
CA GLU A 91 -0.75 6.60 3.40
C GLU A 91 0.54 5.82 3.68
N VAL A 92 0.62 5.23 4.87
CA VAL A 92 1.65 4.27 5.24
C VAL A 92 1.04 2.87 5.18
N ARG A 93 1.67 1.98 4.43
CA ARG A 93 1.09 0.68 4.04
C ARG A 93 2.04 -0.47 4.41
N PRO A 94 1.94 -1.01 5.63
CA PRO A 94 2.50 -2.32 5.93
C PRO A 94 1.75 -3.41 5.13
N ASN A 95 2.51 -4.28 4.48
CA ASN A 95 1.99 -5.40 3.71
C ASN A 95 2.70 -6.70 4.12
N LEU A 96 1.93 -7.78 4.16
CA LEU A 96 2.39 -9.12 4.50
C LEU A 96 2.05 -10.09 3.37
N ASN A 97 3.06 -10.85 2.94
CA ASN A 97 2.91 -12.01 2.07
C ASN A 97 2.45 -13.20 2.92
N ILE A 98 1.14 -13.47 2.91
CA ILE A 98 0.52 -14.50 3.77
C ILE A 98 0.85 -15.91 3.26
N PHE A 99 0.72 -16.11 1.95
CA PHE A 99 0.88 -17.41 1.31
C PHE A 99 1.58 -17.23 -0.02
N GLN A 100 2.48 -18.16 -0.35
CA GLN A 100 3.19 -18.14 -1.62
C GLN A 100 3.26 -19.54 -2.22
N GLN A 101 2.88 -19.63 -3.50
CA GLN A 101 3.00 -20.85 -4.30
C GLN A 101 3.52 -20.51 -5.69
N GLY A 102 4.76 -20.90 -5.95
CA GLY A 102 5.43 -20.60 -7.22
C GLY A 102 5.58 -19.09 -7.42
N ARG A 103 5.00 -18.57 -8.51
CA ARG A 103 4.99 -17.15 -8.86
C ARG A 103 3.81 -16.37 -8.28
N PHE A 104 2.89 -17.05 -7.58
CA PHE A 104 1.72 -16.42 -6.99
C PHE A 104 1.91 -16.21 -5.50
N THR A 105 1.58 -15.01 -5.04
CA THR A 105 1.65 -14.61 -3.64
C THR A 105 0.33 -13.98 -3.23
N ASN A 106 -0.28 -14.46 -2.15
CA ASN A 106 -1.38 -13.77 -1.51
C ASN A 106 -0.84 -12.73 -0.53
N THR A 107 -1.40 -11.53 -0.60
CA THR A 107 -0.97 -10.37 0.17
C THR A 107 -2.09 -9.85 1.04
N LEU A 108 -1.72 -9.25 2.18
CA LEU A 108 -2.59 -8.50 3.06
C LEU A 108 -1.91 -7.18 3.41
N THR A 109 -2.61 -6.08 3.15
CA THR A 109 -2.16 -4.72 3.44
C THR A 109 -3.14 -4.08 4.43
N VAL A 110 -2.59 -3.42 5.44
CA VAL A 110 -3.35 -2.61 6.39
C VAL A 110 -2.80 -1.21 6.36
N GLY A 111 -3.48 -0.28 5.71
CA GLY A 111 -3.02 1.08 5.51
C GLY A 111 -3.57 2.06 6.55
N VAL A 112 -2.77 3.08 6.87
CA VAL A 112 -3.22 4.24 7.64
C VAL A 112 -2.67 5.51 7.02
N GLY A 113 -3.55 6.49 6.82
CA GLY A 113 -3.25 7.66 6.02
C GLY A 113 -4.09 8.87 6.37
N TYR A 114 -3.92 9.90 5.55
CA TYR A 114 -4.57 11.17 5.68
C TYR A 114 -4.94 11.75 4.33
N VAL A 115 -6.21 12.11 4.17
CA VAL A 115 -6.71 12.85 3.01
C VAL A 115 -6.62 14.34 3.31
N PHE A 116 -5.83 15.05 2.52
CA PHE A 116 -5.59 16.45 2.75
C PHE A 116 -6.86 17.26 2.49
N LEU A 117 -7.21 18.13 3.44
CA LEU A 117 -8.28 19.14 3.30
C LEU A 117 -9.70 18.56 3.21
N ALA A 118 -9.85 17.24 3.24
CA ALA A 118 -11.15 16.57 3.29
C ALA A 118 -11.80 16.68 4.68
N PRO A 119 -13.14 16.73 4.77
CA PRO A 119 -13.85 16.61 6.04
C PRO A 119 -13.60 15.25 6.73
N ASN A 120 -13.50 14.18 5.94
CA ASN A 120 -13.10 12.85 6.36
C ASN A 120 -11.60 12.69 6.07
N ASN A 121 -10.78 13.28 6.93
CA ASN A 121 -9.35 13.40 6.71
C ASN A 121 -8.55 12.18 7.17
N PHE A 122 -9.10 11.31 8.01
CA PHE A 122 -8.44 10.05 8.38
C PHE A 122 -8.79 8.97 7.36
N LEU A 123 -7.75 8.32 6.82
CA LEU A 123 -7.87 7.20 5.90
C LEU A 123 -7.32 5.94 6.58
N SER A 124 -8.03 4.84 6.47
CA SER A 124 -7.46 3.52 6.72
C SER A 124 -7.90 2.54 5.65
N GLU A 125 -7.04 1.58 5.36
CA GLU A 125 -7.23 0.60 4.31
C GLU A 125 -7.11 -0.82 4.87
N LEU A 126 -7.98 -1.71 4.39
CA LEU A 126 -7.77 -3.14 4.52
C LEU A 126 -7.89 -3.78 3.14
N THR A 127 -6.82 -4.43 2.69
CA THR A 127 -6.72 -4.92 1.31
C THR A 127 -6.09 -6.29 1.27
N SER A 128 -6.68 -7.18 0.47
CA SER A 128 -6.03 -8.41 0.05
C SER A 128 -5.74 -8.36 -1.44
N GLY A 129 -4.66 -9.03 -1.85
CA GLY A 129 -4.28 -9.09 -3.24
C GLY A 129 -3.69 -10.43 -3.65
N ILE A 130 -3.76 -10.70 -4.94
CA ILE A 130 -3.10 -11.82 -5.60
C ILE A 130 -2.00 -11.25 -6.49
N GLU A 131 -0.76 -11.38 -6.02
CA GLU A 131 0.42 -10.95 -6.74
C GLU A 131 0.94 -12.08 -7.63
N TYR A 132 1.33 -11.72 -8.85
CA TYR A 132 2.05 -12.55 -9.82
C TYR A 132 3.43 -11.97 -10.11
N THR A 133 4.48 -12.73 -9.81
CA THR A 133 5.86 -12.40 -10.16
C THR A 133 6.10 -12.70 -11.64
N ALA A 134 5.95 -11.69 -12.50
CA ALA A 134 6.16 -11.82 -13.95
C ALA A 134 7.65 -12.01 -14.28
N THR A 135 8.51 -11.26 -13.61
CA THR A 135 9.98 -11.39 -13.67
C THR A 135 10.58 -11.22 -12.28
N ASP A 136 11.87 -11.46 -12.11
CA ASP A 136 12.58 -11.21 -10.84
C ASP A 136 12.53 -9.73 -10.37
N ARG A 137 11.98 -8.81 -11.17
CA ARG A 137 11.84 -7.40 -10.79
C ARG A 137 10.44 -6.85 -10.96
N LEU A 138 9.63 -7.43 -11.84
CA LEU A 138 8.30 -6.93 -12.15
C LEU A 138 7.25 -7.86 -11.55
N HIS A 139 6.46 -7.32 -10.65
CA HIS A 139 5.35 -8.01 -9.99
C HIS A 139 4.06 -7.29 -10.37
N LEU A 140 3.02 -8.05 -10.67
CA LEU A 140 1.69 -7.53 -11.00
C LEU A 140 0.74 -7.98 -9.90
N ASN A 141 -0.15 -7.12 -9.42
CA ASN A 141 -1.06 -7.49 -8.35
C ASN A 141 -2.49 -7.07 -8.67
N VAL A 142 -3.44 -7.94 -8.36
CA VAL A 142 -4.87 -7.65 -8.36
C VAL A 142 -5.32 -7.51 -6.92
N ASN A 143 -5.80 -6.33 -6.56
CA ASN A 143 -6.13 -5.95 -5.20
C ASN A 143 -7.65 -5.78 -5.07
N PHE A 144 -8.20 -6.26 -3.97
CA PHE A 144 -9.56 -5.99 -3.56
C PHE A 144 -9.59 -5.70 -2.08
N GLY A 145 -10.36 -4.69 -1.69
CA GLY A 145 -10.28 -4.17 -0.34
C GLY A 145 -11.34 -3.13 -0.05
N GLN A 146 -11.14 -2.46 1.08
CA GLN A 146 -12.02 -1.41 1.56
C GLN A 146 -11.20 -0.25 2.10
N PHE A 147 -11.59 0.95 1.68
CA PHE A 147 -11.16 2.19 2.30
C PHE A 147 -12.19 2.62 3.33
N TYR A 148 -11.71 3.06 4.48
CA TYR A 148 -12.50 3.68 5.53
C TYR A 148 -12.01 5.11 5.71
N TYR A 149 -12.94 6.06 5.56
CA TYR A 149 -12.70 7.47 5.73
C TYR A 149 -13.42 7.94 6.99
N SER A 150 -12.72 8.65 7.87
CA SER A 150 -13.31 9.18 9.09
C SER A 150 -12.92 10.63 9.32
N GLY A 151 -13.84 11.38 9.90
CA GLY A 151 -13.70 12.80 10.21
C GLY A 151 -14.41 13.13 11.52
N ARG A 152 -14.51 14.44 11.82
CA ARG A 152 -15.12 14.89 13.09
C ARG A 152 -16.64 14.62 13.16
N TYR A 153 -17.33 14.70 12.03
CA TYR A 153 -18.80 14.65 11.97
C TYR A 153 -19.34 13.56 11.05
N THR A 154 -18.50 13.01 10.19
CA THR A 154 -18.89 12.10 9.12
C THR A 154 -17.86 10.99 8.99
N ALA A 155 -18.32 9.82 8.60
CA ALA A 155 -17.50 8.68 8.23
C ALA A 155 -18.12 7.99 7.03
N SER A 156 -17.29 7.38 6.19
CA SER A 156 -17.73 6.62 5.02
C SER A 156 -16.79 5.45 4.76
N SER A 157 -17.31 4.43 4.10
CA SER A 157 -16.49 3.29 3.69
C SER A 157 -16.88 2.84 2.29
N VAL A 158 -15.89 2.49 1.48
CA VAL A 158 -16.09 2.10 0.08
C VAL A 158 -15.23 0.88 -0.21
N THR A 159 -15.79 -0.06 -0.96
CA THR A 159 -15.01 -1.20 -1.45
C THR A 159 -14.39 -0.84 -2.78
N PHE A 160 -13.27 -1.48 -3.11
CA PHE A 160 -12.59 -1.26 -4.36
C PHE A 160 -12.06 -2.55 -4.97
N PHE A 161 -11.82 -2.46 -6.27
CA PHE A 161 -11.06 -3.42 -7.06
C PHE A 161 -9.98 -2.65 -7.82
N GLY A 162 -8.74 -3.12 -7.79
CA GLY A 162 -7.63 -2.42 -8.40
C GLY A 162 -6.52 -3.35 -8.89
N VAL A 163 -5.60 -2.74 -9.63
CA VAL A 163 -4.42 -3.38 -10.18
C VAL A 163 -3.19 -2.56 -9.84
N SER A 164 -2.07 -3.22 -9.63
CA SER A 164 -0.77 -2.55 -9.52
C SER A 164 0.32 -3.26 -10.27
N ALA A 165 1.37 -2.50 -10.58
CA ALA A 165 2.65 -3.01 -11.02
C ALA A 165 3.73 -2.51 -10.06
N SER A 166 4.50 -3.44 -9.50
CA SER A 166 5.63 -3.16 -8.61
C SER A 166 6.93 -3.50 -9.32
N TYR A 167 7.87 -2.56 -9.29
CA TYR A 167 9.23 -2.72 -9.79
C TYR A 167 10.22 -2.75 -8.63
N TYR A 168 10.95 -3.86 -8.50
CA TYR A 168 12.01 -4.04 -7.51
C TYR A 168 13.37 -3.67 -8.11
N PHE A 169 14.12 -2.81 -7.41
CA PHE A 169 15.42 -2.33 -7.89
C PHE A 169 16.51 -3.41 -7.84
N LEU A 170 16.36 -4.41 -6.97
CA LEU A 170 17.20 -5.59 -6.88
C LEU A 170 16.42 -6.81 -7.34
N PRO A 171 17.07 -7.81 -7.96
CA PRO A 171 16.39 -9.03 -8.37
C PRO A 171 15.88 -9.80 -7.15
N TYR A 172 14.56 -10.00 -7.13
CA TYR A 172 13.84 -10.83 -6.20
C TYR A 172 14.11 -12.30 -6.50
N LYS A 173 15.02 -12.91 -5.73
CA LYS A 173 15.28 -14.35 -5.81
C LYS A 173 14.31 -15.10 -4.90
N ASN A 174 13.28 -15.69 -5.52
CA ASN A 174 12.38 -16.65 -4.87
C ASN A 174 13.18 -17.82 -4.28
N ARG A 175 13.36 -17.85 -2.95
CA ARG A 175 14.07 -18.95 -2.27
C ARG A 175 13.19 -19.84 -1.39
N SER A 176 11.89 -19.61 -1.39
CA SER A 176 10.98 -20.25 -0.44
C SER A 176 9.76 -20.82 -1.17
N SER A 177 9.96 -21.96 -1.84
CA SER A 177 8.88 -22.93 -1.92
C SER A 177 8.83 -23.62 -0.55
N ILE A 178 7.75 -23.43 0.20
CA ILE A 178 7.49 -24.18 1.44
C ILE A 178 7.38 -25.69 1.15
N ILE A 179 7.11 -26.05 -0.10
CA ILE A 179 7.08 -27.44 -0.59
C ILE A 179 8.31 -27.66 -1.47
N LYS A 180 9.35 -28.31 -0.92
CA LYS A 180 10.39 -28.88 -1.78
C LYS A 180 9.77 -30.06 -2.55
N PRO A 181 9.79 -30.08 -3.89
CA PRO A 181 9.49 -31.31 -4.60
C PRO A 181 10.46 -32.40 -4.12
N LYS A 182 9.92 -33.57 -3.76
CA LYS A 182 10.71 -34.76 -3.47
C LYS A 182 11.36 -35.28 -4.74
#